data_AF-A0A7W4Z6B0-F1
#
_entry.id   AF-A0A7W4Z6B0-F1
#
_cell.length_a   1.000
_cell.length_b   1.000
_cell.length_c   1.000
_cell.angle_alpha   90.00
_cell.angle_beta   90.00
_cell.angle_gamma   90.00
#
_symmetry.space_group_name_H-M   'P 1'
#
loop_
_entity.id
_entity.type
_entity.pdbx_description
1 polymer ?
#
loop_
_entity_poly.entity_id
_entity_poly.type
_entity_poly.pdbx_seq_one_letter_code
_entity_poly.pdbx_strand_id
1 'polypeptide(L)'
;MGNTLGKIATFAFWVAAVINLITPFGAAAPWVTGIAIALLVAHAIECIVFRKHIQADPKVPAFQGYLLVLLFGVLHSGQWMNKSKA
;
A
#
# COMPACT_ATOMS: atom_id res chain seq x y z
N MET A 1 -8.03 13.52 11.08
CA MET A 1 -7.71 13.76 9.65
C MET A 1 -6.21 13.59 9.47
N GLY A 2 -5.72 12.37 9.16
CA GLY A 2 -4.28 12.08 9.33
C GLY A 2 -3.47 11.79 8.06
N ASN A 3 -4.03 11.10 7.05
CA ASN A 3 -3.22 10.50 5.98
C ASN A 3 -3.83 10.61 4.56
N THR A 4 -4.80 11.48 4.33
CA THR A 4 -5.46 11.61 3.01
C THR A 4 -4.46 11.98 1.92
N LEU A 5 -3.54 12.91 2.19
CA LEU A 5 -2.52 13.33 1.23
C LEU A 5 -1.56 12.19 0.85
N GLY A 6 -1.07 11.43 1.83
CA GLY A 6 -0.21 10.28 1.58
C GLY A 6 -0.91 9.18 0.77
N LYS A 7 -2.20 8.93 1.04
CA LYS A 7 -3.00 7.99 0.25
C LYS A 7 -3.19 8.47 -1.18
N ILE A 8 -3.49 9.76 -1.39
CA ILE A 8 -3.60 10.36 -2.73
C ILE A 8 -2.26 10.24 -3.48
N ALA A 9 -1.14 10.55 -2.82
CA ALA A 9 0.18 10.45 -3.43
C ALA A 9 0.55 9.01 -3.81
N THR A 10 0.30 8.06 -2.91
CA THR A 10 0.56 6.63 -3.16
C THR A 10 -0.32 6.11 -4.30
N PHE A 11 -1.59 6.51 -4.33
CA PHE A 11 -2.51 6.13 -5.40
C PHE A 11 -2.08 6.74 -6.75
N ALA A 12 -1.71 8.02 -6.77
CA ALA A 12 -1.18 8.68 -7.96
C ALA A 12 0.10 8.01 -8.46
N PHE A 13 0.98 7.57 -7.55
CA PHE A 13 2.16 6.78 -7.90
C PHE A 13 1.80 5.44 -8.53
N TRP A 14 0.82 4.69 -8.00
CA TRP A 14 0.36 3.45 -8.61
C TRP A 14 -0.18 3.67 -10.02
N VAL A 15 -0.95 4.74 -10.25
CA VAL A 15 -1.41 5.11 -11.58
C VAL A 15 -0.23 5.36 -12.52
N ALA A 16 0.77 6.13 -12.08
CA ALA A 16 1.97 6.39 -12.87
C ALA A 16 2.77 5.09 -13.15
N ALA A 17 2.87 4.19 -12.17
CA ALA A 17 3.55 2.91 -12.32
C ALA A 17 2.84 2.00 -13.33
N VAL A 18 1.49 1.95 -13.32
CA VAL A 18 0.70 1.19 -14.30
C VAL A 18 0.84 1.79 -15.70
N ILE A 19 0.78 3.11 -15.83
CA ILE A 19 1.02 3.79 -17.11
C ILE A 19 2.41 3.44 -17.64
N ASN A 20 3.43 3.45 -16.78
CA ASN A 20 4.81 3.12 -17.13
C ASN A 20 4.98 1.66 -17.62
N LEU A 21 4.06 0.73 -17.30
CA LEU A 21 4.08 -0.63 -17.85
C LEU A 21 3.56 -0.70 -19.29
N ILE A 22 2.62 0.18 -19.66
CA ILE A 22 2.00 0.21 -21.00
C ILE A 22 2.81 1.13 -21.92
N THR A 23 3.16 2.31 -21.41
CA THR A 23 3.93 3.35 -22.08
C THR A 23 5.13 3.65 -21.21
N PRO A 24 6.25 2.92 -21.39
CA PRO A 24 7.45 3.15 -20.61
C PRO A 24 7.90 4.59 -20.71
N PHE A 25 8.07 5.24 -19.56
CA PHE A 25 8.66 6.58 -19.50
C PHE A 25 10.13 6.58 -19.95
N GLY A 26 10.72 5.39 -20.16
CA GLY A 26 12.03 5.21 -20.76
C GLY A 26 13.12 5.85 -19.91
N ALA A 27 14.05 6.54 -20.58
CA ALA A 27 15.18 7.22 -19.91
C ALA A 27 14.75 8.38 -18.99
N ALA A 28 13.52 8.89 -19.12
CA ALA A 28 13.04 10.00 -18.29
C ALA A 28 12.78 9.56 -16.83
N ALA A 29 12.44 8.29 -16.60
CA ALA A 29 12.11 7.80 -15.26
C ALA A 29 12.37 6.28 -15.07
N PRO A 30 13.61 5.79 -15.28
CA PRO A 30 13.95 4.37 -15.14
C PRO A 30 13.74 3.84 -13.71
N TRP A 31 13.71 4.74 -12.73
CA TRP A 31 13.52 4.43 -11.32
C TRP A 31 12.07 4.06 -10.96
N VAL A 32 11.07 4.42 -11.77
CA VAL A 32 9.64 4.22 -11.45
C VAL A 32 9.33 2.74 -11.26
N THR A 33 9.81 1.89 -12.17
CA THR A 33 9.63 0.43 -12.06
C THR A 33 10.33 -0.13 -10.82
N GLY A 34 11.55 0.33 -10.52
CA GLY A 34 12.31 -0.10 -9.35
C GLY A 34 11.62 0.25 -8.04
N ILE A 35 11.12 1.49 -7.90
CA ILE A 35 10.37 1.93 -6.73
C ILE A 35 9.03 1.17 -6.64
N ALA A 36 8.34 0.93 -7.75
CA ALA A 36 7.10 0.17 -7.75
C ALA A 36 7.29 -1.27 -7.24
N ILE A 37 8.37 -1.94 -7.67
CA ILE A 37 8.74 -3.27 -7.17
C ILE A 37 9.10 -3.20 -5.68
N ALA A 38 9.92 -2.24 -5.26
CA ALA A 38 10.31 -2.08 -3.87
C ALA A 38 9.08 -1.84 -2.95
N LEU A 39 8.14 -1.01 -3.38
CA LEU A 39 6.88 -0.76 -2.66
C LEU A 39 5.99 -1.99 -2.63
N LEU A 40 5.87 -2.74 -3.74
CA LEU A 40 5.14 -4.03 -3.76
C LEU A 40 5.71 -4.98 -2.71
N VAL A 41 7.04 -5.12 -2.65
CA VAL A 41 7.71 -6.00 -1.68
C VAL A 41 7.48 -5.52 -0.25
N ALA A 42 7.63 -4.21 0.00
CA ALA A 42 7.39 -3.63 1.32
C ALA A 42 5.94 -3.87 1.78
N HIS A 43 4.95 -3.58 0.94
CA HIS A 43 3.54 -3.79 1.27
C HIS A 43 3.19 -5.28 1.41
N ALA A 44 3.84 -6.18 0.67
CA ALA A 44 3.69 -7.63 0.85
C ALA A 44 4.21 -8.10 2.21
N ILE A 45 5.36 -7.58 2.65
CA ILE A 45 5.90 -7.83 4.00
C ILE A 45 4.91 -7.32 5.06
N GLU A 46 4.37 -6.11 4.89
CA GLU A 46 3.36 -5.55 5.79
C GLU A 46 2.09 -6.42 5.85
N CYS A 47 1.62 -6.96 4.73
CA CYS A 47 0.51 -7.92 4.71
C CYS A 47 0.81 -9.16 5.58
N ILE A 48 2.04 -9.66 5.57
CA ILE A 48 2.45 -10.82 6.37
C ILE A 48 2.54 -10.44 7.86
N VAL A 49 3.17 -9.31 8.17
CA VAL A 49 3.34 -8.82 9.56
C VAL A 49 1.99 -8.53 10.21
N PHE A 50 1.10 -7.84 9.49
CA PHE A 50 -0.21 -7.45 10.00
C PHE A 50 -1.31 -8.49 9.74
N ARG A 51 -0.99 -9.66 9.17
CA ARG A 51 -1.95 -10.73 8.86
C ARG A 51 -2.89 -11.04 10.01
N LYS A 52 -2.35 -11.24 11.22
CA LYS A 52 -3.15 -11.60 12.40
C LYS A 52 -4.14 -10.50 12.77
N HIS A 53 -3.76 -9.24 12.61
CA HIS A 53 -4.64 -8.10 12.84
C HIS A 53 -5.70 -8.02 11.75
N ILE A 54 -5.30 -8.07 10.47
CA ILE A 54 -6.21 -8.02 9.32
C ILE A 54 -7.30 -9.10 9.40
N GLN A 55 -6.93 -10.33 9.77
CA GLN A 55 -7.85 -11.45 9.89
C GLN A 55 -8.75 -11.39 11.15
N ALA A 56 -8.36 -10.61 12.15
CA ALA A 56 -9.08 -10.48 13.41
C ALA A 56 -10.11 -9.34 13.43
N ASP A 57 -10.24 -8.53 12.37
CA ASP A 57 -11.27 -7.48 12.35
C ASP A 57 -12.61 -8.00 11.89
N PRO A 58 -13.63 -7.94 12.77
CA PRO A 58 -14.97 -8.35 12.40
C PRO A 58 -15.66 -7.38 11.42
N LYS A 59 -15.11 -6.17 11.19
CA LYS A 59 -15.75 -5.14 10.36
C LYS A 59 -15.30 -5.15 8.90
N VAL A 60 -14.15 -5.74 8.59
CA VAL A 60 -13.58 -5.72 7.24
C VAL A 60 -13.21 -7.16 6.84
N PRO A 61 -13.75 -7.67 5.72
CA PRO A 61 -13.33 -8.95 5.18
C PRO A 61 -11.80 -8.99 5.00
N ALA A 62 -11.16 -10.08 5.40
CA ALA A 62 -9.70 -10.18 5.39
C ALA A 62 -9.09 -9.81 4.02
N PHE A 63 -9.73 -10.22 2.92
CA PHE A 63 -9.32 -9.86 1.56
C PHE A 63 -9.29 -8.34 1.30
N GLN A 64 -10.30 -7.60 1.76
CA GLN A 64 -10.31 -6.14 1.65
C GLN A 64 -9.20 -5.51 2.49
N GLY A 65 -8.92 -6.05 3.68
CA GLY A 65 -7.82 -5.59 4.52
C GLY A 65 -6.46 -5.77 3.84
N TYR A 66 -6.22 -6.91 3.19
CA TYR A 66 -5.01 -7.13 2.40
C TYR A 66 -4.88 -6.18 1.23
N LEU A 67 -5.96 -5.93 0.47
CA LEU A 67 -5.94 -4.95 -0.62
C LEU A 67 -5.59 -3.55 -0.13
N LEU A 68 -6.15 -3.13 1.00
CA LEU A 68 -5.90 -1.81 1.55
C LEU A 68 -4.45 -1.65 2.04
N VAL A 69 -3.84 -2.70 2.59
CA VAL A 69 -2.41 -2.71 2.93
C VAL A 69 -1.55 -2.80 1.68
N LEU A 70 -1.94 -3.55 0.66
CA LEU A 70 -1.18 -3.61 -0.60
C LEU A 70 -1.17 -2.25 -1.34
N LEU A 71 -2.28 -1.50 -1.27
CA LEU A 71 -2.41 -0.20 -1.94
C LEU A 71 -1.79 0.95 -1.14
N PHE A 72 -1.97 0.95 0.19
CA PHE A 72 -1.64 2.11 1.04
C PHE A 72 -0.60 1.81 2.13
N GLY A 73 -0.20 0.56 2.29
CA GLY A 73 0.78 0.10 3.26
C GLY A 73 0.49 0.52 4.71
N VAL A 74 1.54 0.96 5.40
CA VAL A 74 1.51 1.57 6.74
C VAL A 74 0.53 2.73 6.89
N LEU A 75 0.18 3.45 5.82
CA LEU A 75 -0.80 4.53 5.90
C LEU A 75 -2.22 4.01 6.23
N HIS A 76 -2.48 2.72 6.01
CA HIS A 76 -3.70 2.05 6.42
C HIS A 76 -3.45 1.11 7.61
N SER A 77 -2.36 0.32 7.63
CA SER A 77 -2.10 -0.61 8.73
C SER A 77 -1.80 0.09 10.07
N GLY A 78 -1.38 1.36 10.07
CA GLY A 78 -1.22 2.16 11.29
C GLY A 78 -2.51 2.37 12.10
N GLN A 79 -3.69 2.25 11.48
CA GLN A 79 -4.98 2.27 12.20
C GLN A 79 -5.12 1.10 13.18
N TRP A 80 -4.42 0.00 12.89
CA TRP A 80 -4.47 -1.24 13.66
C TRP A 80 -3.50 -1.24 14.83
N MET A 81 -2.34 -0.61 14.68
CA MET A 81 -1.45 -0.32 15.81
C MET A 81 -2.14 0.58 16.85
N ASN A 82 -2.97 1.53 16.42
CA ASN A 82 -3.64 2.44 17.34
C ASN A 82 -4.80 1.76 18.10
N LYS A 83 -5.47 0.78 17.48
CA LYS A 83 -6.45 -0.09 18.17
C LYS A 83 -5.82 -0.98 19.24
N SER A 84 -4.54 -1.36 19.10
CA SER A 84 -3.82 -2.19 20.09
C SER A 84 -3.44 -1.43 21.38
N LYS A 85 -3.61 -0.10 21.42
CA LYS A 85 -3.26 0.75 22.57
C LYS A 85 -4.48 1.34 23.29
N ALA A 86 -5.69 0.98 22.88
CA ALA A 86 -6.95 1.42 23.50
C ALA A 86 -7.60 0.28 24.29
#